data_AF-A0A392RNA7-F1
#
_entry.id   AF-A0A392RNA7-F1
#
_cell.length_a   1.000
_cell.length_b   1.000
_cell.length_c   1.000
_cell.angle_alpha   90.00
_cell.angle_beta   90.00
_cell.angle_gamma   90.00
#
_symmetry.space_group_name_H-M   'P 1'
#
loop_
_entity.id
_entity.type
_entity.pdbx_description
1 polymer ?
#
loop_
_entity_poly.entity_id
_entity_poly.type
_entity_poly.pdbx_seq_one_letter_code
_entity_poly.pdbx_strand_id
1 'polypeptide(L)'
;MEETLTQFIQMTQDNFEAMKKSQEVSNKNHEASIKNLEIQMGQLSRQFSNLQNSGGFGGNTQDNPKNENCKAINLRSREVPDPRVSERPRKKKGSEGEVEKEREGVVENESNEGE
;
A
#
# COMPACT_ATOMS: atom_id res chain seq x y z
N MET A 1 -50.94 -3.75 46.38
CA MET A 1 -49.63 -3.09 46.62
C MET A 1 -48.49 -4.06 46.38
N GLU A 2 -48.58 -5.31 46.84
CA GLU A 2 -47.63 -6.37 46.45
C GLU A 2 -47.69 -6.68 44.95
N GLU A 3 -48.88 -6.84 44.37
CA GLU A 3 -49.05 -7.12 42.93
C GLU A 3 -48.36 -6.08 42.02
N THR A 4 -48.48 -4.80 42.35
CA THR A 4 -47.81 -3.70 41.63
C THR A 4 -46.29 -3.76 41.75
N LEU A 5 -45.76 -4.20 42.89
CA LEU A 5 -44.34 -4.39 43.10
C LEU A 5 -43.82 -5.59 42.30
N THR A 6 -44.55 -6.71 42.32
CA THR A 6 -44.22 -7.90 41.53
C THR A 6 -44.22 -7.58 40.03
N GLN A 7 -45.23 -6.85 39.55
CA GLN A 7 -45.32 -6.41 38.16
C GLN A 7 -44.10 -5.56 37.75
N PHE A 8 -43.68 -4.63 38.61
CA PHE A 8 -42.51 -3.80 38.36
C PHE A 8 -41.20 -4.59 38.31
N ILE A 9 -41.01 -5.53 39.24
CA ILE A 9 -39.85 -6.43 39.24
C ILE A 9 -39.81 -7.26 37.96
N GLN A 10 -40.95 -7.85 37.57
CA GLN A 10 -41.05 -8.66 36.36
C GLN A 10 -40.72 -7.84 35.11
N MET A 11 -41.32 -6.65 34.96
CA MET A 11 -41.02 -5.77 33.82
C MET A 11 -39.54 -5.38 33.75
N THR A 12 -38.91 -5.14 34.89
CA THR A 12 -37.48 -4.80 34.95
C THR A 12 -36.60 -6.00 34.55
N GLN A 13 -36.96 -7.20 34.97
CA GLN A 13 -36.27 -8.44 34.57
C GLN A 13 -36.42 -8.71 33.08
N ASP A 14 -37.63 -8.62 32.54
CA ASP A 14 -37.92 -8.85 31.12
C ASP A 14 -37.14 -7.86 30.24
N ASN A 15 -37.10 -6.58 30.64
CA ASN A 15 -36.32 -5.56 29.94
C ASN A 15 -34.82 -5.85 29.98
N PHE A 16 -34.29 -6.28 31.13
CA PHE A 16 -32.88 -6.64 31.26
C PHE A 16 -32.54 -7.87 30.41
N GLU A 17 -33.41 -8.88 30.38
CA GLU A 17 -33.22 -10.08 29.57
C GLU A 17 -33.27 -9.75 28.07
N ALA A 18 -34.23 -8.92 27.63
CA ALA A 18 -34.31 -8.46 26.26
C ALA A 18 -33.05 -7.69 25.83
N MET A 19 -32.55 -6.80 26.70
CA MET A 19 -31.31 -6.05 26.45
C MET A 19 -30.10 -6.99 26.35
N LYS A 20 -29.99 -7.95 27.27
CA LYS A 20 -28.92 -8.95 27.25
C LYS A 20 -28.94 -9.79 25.97
N LYS A 21 -30.12 -10.25 25.55
CA LYS A 21 -30.30 -11.02 24.32
C LYS A 21 -29.95 -10.21 23.08
N SER A 22 -30.36 -8.93 23.03
CA SER A 22 -30.00 -8.02 21.95
C SER A 22 -28.48 -7.83 21.85
N GLN A 23 -27.81 -7.62 22.99
CA GLN A 23 -26.35 -7.53 23.05
C GLN A 23 -25.67 -8.81 22.58
N GLU A 24 -26.17 -9.97 22.98
CA GLU A 24 -25.62 -11.26 22.56
C GLU A 24 -25.72 -11.47 21.05
N VAL A 25 -26.86 -11.12 20.44
CA VAL A 25 -27.06 -11.18 18.99
C VAL A 25 -26.08 -10.24 18.26
N SER A 26 -25.94 -9.01 18.76
CA SER A 26 -24.99 -8.04 18.21
C SER A 26 -23.55 -8.58 18.24
N ASN A 27 -23.14 -9.14 19.37
CA ASN A 27 -21.81 -9.74 19.53
C ASN A 27 -21.58 -10.91 18.57
N LYS A 28 -22.56 -11.81 18.39
CA LYS A 28 -22.48 -12.92 17.43
C LYS A 28 -22.36 -12.41 15.98
N ASN A 29 -23.10 -11.37 15.63
CA ASN A 29 -23.02 -10.77 14.31
C ASN A 29 -21.65 -10.12 14.06
N HIS A 30 -21.09 -9.45 15.06
CA HIS A 30 -19.74 -8.91 14.97
C HIS A 30 -18.70 -10.02 14.83
N GLU A 31 -18.78 -11.09 15.61
CA GLU A 31 -17.87 -12.24 15.49
C GLU A 31 -17.93 -12.87 14.09
N ALA A 32 -19.14 -13.05 13.53
CA ALA A 32 -19.32 -13.56 12.18
C ALA A 32 -18.75 -12.61 11.12
N SER A 33 -18.95 -11.31 11.28
CA SER A 33 -18.42 -10.28 10.38
C SER A 33 -16.90 -10.24 10.39
N ILE A 34 -16.29 -10.34 11.58
CA ILE A 34 -14.83 -10.39 11.75
C ILE A 34 -14.27 -11.63 11.06
N LYS A 35 -14.83 -12.83 11.31
CA LYS A 35 -14.39 -14.07 10.65
C LYS A 35 -14.50 -13.98 9.13
N ASN A 36 -15.57 -13.37 8.61
CA ASN A 36 -15.72 -13.16 7.18
C ASN A 36 -14.62 -12.24 6.61
N LEU A 37 -14.29 -11.16 7.32
CA LEU A 37 -13.19 -10.28 6.92
C LEU A 37 -11.83 -11.00 6.96
N GLU A 38 -11.57 -11.80 8.00
CA GLU A 38 -10.35 -12.62 8.09
C GLU A 38 -10.21 -13.57 6.89
N ILE A 39 -11.31 -14.22 6.49
CA ILE A 39 -11.32 -15.11 5.32
C ILE A 39 -11.01 -14.32 4.04
N GLN A 40 -11.67 -13.19 3.81
CA GLN A 40 -11.44 -12.38 2.61
C GLN A 40 -10.02 -11.83 2.56
N MET A 41 -9.48 -11.35 3.68
CA MET A 41 -8.09 -10.91 3.78
C MET A 41 -7.11 -12.06 3.53
N GLY A 42 -7.39 -13.25 4.05
CA GLY A 42 -6.60 -14.45 3.79
C GLY A 42 -6.60 -14.86 2.31
N GLN A 43 -7.74 -14.75 1.63
CA GLN A 43 -7.85 -15.00 0.19
C GLN A 43 -7.08 -13.96 -0.63
N LEU A 44 -7.26 -12.67 -0.32
CA LEU A 44 -6.52 -11.57 -0.96
C LEU A 44 -5.01 -11.74 -0.78
N SER A 45 -4.56 -12.09 0.42
CA SER A 45 -3.14 -12.37 0.70
C SER A 45 -2.61 -13.51 -0.17
N ARG A 46 -3.34 -14.62 -0.30
CA ARG A 46 -2.96 -15.73 -1.20
C ARG A 46 -2.90 -15.30 -2.66
N GLN A 47 -3.87 -14.53 -3.14
CA GLN A 47 -3.87 -13.99 -4.50
C GLN A 47 -2.65 -13.08 -4.74
N PHE A 48 -2.33 -12.22 -3.77
CA PHE A 48 -1.16 -11.35 -3.83
C PHE A 48 0.15 -12.15 -3.87
N SER A 49 0.29 -13.17 -3.00
CA SER A 49 1.44 -14.08 -3.04
C SER A 49 1.56 -14.80 -4.38
N ASN A 50 0.46 -15.31 -4.92
CA ASN A 50 0.47 -15.98 -6.22
C ASN A 50 0.87 -15.02 -7.35
N LEU A 51 0.41 -13.76 -7.31
CA LEU A 51 0.78 -12.74 -8.29
C LEU A 51 2.28 -12.40 -8.22
N GLN A 52 2.83 -12.26 -7.02
CA GLN A 52 4.27 -12.03 -6.82
C GLN A 52 5.10 -13.20 -7.39
N ASN A 53 4.68 -14.44 -7.15
CA ASN A 53 5.39 -15.63 -7.64
C ASN A 53 5.27 -15.84 -9.16
N SER A 54 4.22 -15.32 -9.81
CA SER A 54 3.95 -15.52 -11.24
C SER A 54 4.51 -14.42 -12.16
N GLY A 55 5.29 -13.48 -11.64
CA GLY A 55 5.93 -12.42 -12.44
C GLY A 55 5.51 -10.99 -12.07
N GLY A 56 4.78 -10.80 -10.97
CA GLY A 56 4.39 -9.48 -10.46
C GLY A 56 3.12 -8.92 -11.11
N PHE A 57 2.77 -7.67 -10.77
CA PHE A 57 1.67 -6.97 -11.43
C PHE A 57 2.04 -6.75 -12.90
N GLY A 58 1.24 -7.29 -13.82
CA GLY A 58 1.39 -7.00 -15.24
C GLY A 58 1.26 -5.49 -15.47
N GLY A 59 2.37 -4.82 -15.75
CA GLY A 59 2.37 -3.41 -16.09
C GLY A 59 1.62 -3.20 -17.40
N ASN A 60 0.78 -2.17 -17.46
CA ASN A 60 0.14 -1.75 -18.71
C ASN A 60 1.07 -0.88 -19.57
N THR A 61 2.36 -0.83 -19.24
CA THR A 61 3.35 -0.04 -19.96
C THR A 61 3.48 -0.59 -21.38
N GLN A 62 3.13 0.25 -22.35
CA GLN A 62 3.43 -0.01 -23.75
C GLN A 62 4.78 0.62 -24.08
N ASP A 63 5.61 -0.07 -24.86
CA ASP A 63 6.84 0.52 -25.39
C ASP A 63 6.49 1.74 -26.23
N ASN A 64 7.19 2.85 -26.02
CA ASN A 64 7.04 4.03 -26.86
C ASN A 64 7.37 3.64 -28.32
N PRO A 65 6.48 3.91 -29.29
CA PRO A 65 6.71 3.53 -30.69
C PRO A 65 8.03 4.14 -31.17
N LYS A 66 8.98 3.29 -31.54
CA LYS A 66 10.32 3.70 -32.02
C LYS A 66 10.33 4.08 -33.51
N ASN A 67 9.24 3.77 -34.18
CA ASN A 67 9.05 3.82 -35.63
C ASN A 67 8.24 5.05 -36.05
N GLU A 68 7.68 5.78 -35.08
CA GLU A 68 7.13 7.09 -35.33
C GLU A 68 8.30 8.07 -35.41
N ASN A 69 8.32 8.87 -36.47
CA ASN A 69 9.34 9.88 -36.67
C ASN A 69 9.28 10.85 -35.48
N CYS A 70 10.15 10.65 -34.50
CA CYS A 70 10.43 11.64 -33.49
C CYS A 70 10.79 12.92 -34.26
N LYS A 71 9.96 13.96 -34.18
CA LYS A 71 10.19 15.23 -34.87
C LYS A 71 11.38 15.91 -34.20
N ALA A 72 12.59 15.45 -34.51
CA ALA A 72 13.81 16.08 -34.08
C ALA A 72 13.84 17.49 -34.71
N ILE A 73 13.98 18.50 -33.86
CA ILE A 73 14.10 19.88 -34.30
C ILE A 73 15.50 20.01 -34.91
N ASN A 74 15.57 20.10 -36.24
CA ASN A 74 16.84 20.32 -36.93
C ASN A 74 17.26 21.79 -36.82
N LEU A 75 18.55 22.05 -36.65
CA LEU A 75 19.11 23.40 -36.72
C LEU A 75 19.00 23.95 -38.16
N ARG A 76 18.77 25.26 -38.31
CA ARG A 76 18.69 25.91 -39.63
C ARG A 76 19.96 25.71 -40.49
N SER A 77 21.11 25.45 -39.87
CA SER A 77 22.38 25.18 -40.55
C SER A 77 22.46 23.78 -41.20
N ARG A 78 21.46 22.90 -40.99
CA ARG A 78 21.43 21.50 -41.44
C ARG A 78 22.54 20.60 -40.87
N GLU A 79 23.34 21.10 -39.94
CA GLU A 79 24.31 20.30 -39.22
C GLU A 79 23.59 19.55 -38.08
N VAL A 80 23.53 18.23 -38.19
CA VAL A 80 23.01 17.35 -37.14
C VAL A 80 24.22 16.84 -36.37
N PRO A 81 24.42 17.22 -35.09
CA PRO A 81 25.43 16.57 -34.26
C PRO A 81 25.09 15.08 -34.20
N ASP A 82 26.09 14.22 -34.45
CA ASP A 82 25.94 12.77 -34.34
C ASP A 82 25.25 12.44 -33.01
N PRO A 83 24.06 11.80 -33.02
CA PRO A 83 23.43 11.39 -31.79
C PRO A 83 24.33 10.32 -31.16
N ARG A 84 25.20 10.75 -30.24
CA ARG A 84 25.94 9.85 -29.37
C ARG A 84 24.91 9.07 -28.58
N VAL A 85 24.54 7.90 -29.09
CA VAL A 85 23.76 6.92 -28.37
C VAL A 85 24.66 6.50 -27.23
N SER A 86 24.49 7.13 -26.06
CA SER A 86 25.08 6.59 -24.84
C SER A 86 24.38 5.26 -24.61
N GLU A 87 25.01 4.17 -25.03
CA GLU A 87 24.65 2.83 -24.62
C GLU A 87 24.81 2.78 -23.10
N ARG A 88 23.73 3.06 -22.38
CA ARG A 88 23.70 2.79 -20.95
C ARG A 88 23.82 1.27 -20.82
N PRO A 89 24.86 0.74 -20.15
CA PRO A 89 25.03 -0.70 -20.04
C PRO A 89 23.79 -1.29 -19.37
N ARG A 90 23.15 -2.25 -20.04
CA ARG A 90 22.08 -3.06 -19.47
C ARG A 90 22.63 -3.75 -18.22
N LYS A 91 22.23 -3.30 -17.03
CA LYS A 91 22.53 -4.04 -15.79
C LYS A 91 21.94 -5.44 -15.90
N LYS A 92 22.79 -6.44 -16.11
CA LYS A 92 22.44 -7.84 -15.90
C LYS A 92 22.05 -7.98 -14.43
N LYS A 93 20.82 -8.45 -14.14
CA LYS A 93 20.44 -8.89 -12.80
C LYS A 93 21.26 -10.14 -12.48
N GLY A 94 22.24 -10.00 -11.60
CA GLY A 94 23.00 -11.09 -10.98
C GLY A 94 23.16 -10.79 -9.50
N SER A 95 22.54 -11.66 -8.69
CA SER A 95 22.86 -12.08 -7.31
C SER A 95 23.69 -11.17 -6.38
N GLU A 96 23.07 -10.86 -5.23
CA GLU A 96 23.60 -10.86 -3.84
C GLU A 96 25.08 -10.55 -3.57
N GLY A 97 25.34 -9.59 -2.66
CA GLY A 97 26.56 -9.59 -1.83
C GLY A 97 27.29 -8.24 -1.66
N GLU A 98 27.22 -7.69 -0.44
CA GLU A 98 28.18 -6.84 0.29
C GLU A 98 28.75 -5.49 -0.24
N VAL A 99 28.29 -4.42 0.44
CA VAL A 99 28.99 -3.32 1.15
C VAL A 99 30.44 -2.95 0.77
N GLU A 100 30.66 -1.68 0.40
CA GLU A 100 31.75 -0.89 1.01
C GLU A 100 31.46 0.63 1.02
N LYS A 101 31.91 1.28 2.10
CA LYS A 101 31.70 2.67 2.51
C LYS A 101 32.55 3.64 1.70
N GLU A 102 32.02 4.81 1.34
CA GLU A 102 32.80 6.05 1.35
C GLU A 102 31.98 7.20 1.97
N ARG A 103 32.62 7.87 2.94
CA ARG A 103 32.16 9.06 3.63
C ARG A 103 32.86 10.27 2.99
N GLU A 104 32.09 11.22 2.48
CA GLU A 104 32.50 12.62 2.27
C GLU A 104 31.22 13.43 2.52
N GLY A 105 31.14 14.46 3.36
CA GLY A 105 32.11 15.47 3.76
C GLY A 105 31.34 16.79 3.74
N VAL A 106 30.44 17.01 4.70
CA VAL A 106 29.67 18.26 4.82
C VAL A 106 30.47 19.21 5.69
N VAL A 107 31.03 20.26 5.07
CA VAL A 107 31.68 21.37 5.76
C VAL A 107 30.58 22.35 6.18
N GLU A 108 30.33 22.44 7.48
CA GLU A 108 29.51 23.49 8.09
C GLU A 108 30.38 24.73 8.31
N ASN A 109 30.06 25.83 7.62
CA ASN A 109 30.61 27.14 7.95
C ASN A 109 29.65 27.82 8.96
N GLU A 110 30.03 27.76 10.23
CA GLU A 110 29.48 28.64 11.26
C GLU A 110 30.10 30.03 11.10
N SER A 111 29.25 31.06 11.00
CA SER A 111 29.64 32.45 11.23
C SER A 111 28.73 32.94 12.36
N ASN A 112 29.26 32.90 13.57
CA ASN A 112 28.67 33.52 14.74
C ASN A 112 29.57 34.70 15.12
N GLU A 113 28.96 35.84 15.42
CA GLU A 113 29.30 36.68 16.57
C GLU A 113 28.37 37.91 16.55
N GLY A 114 27.34 37.85 17.39
CA GLY A 114 26.76 39.02 18.01
C GLY A 114 27.39 39.20 19.39
N GLU A 115 27.80 40.43 19.69
CA GLU A 115 27.82 41.03 21.04
C GLU A 115 26.87 42.22 21.04
#